data_AF-A0A9P7UQT0-F1
#
_entry.id   AF-A0A9P7UQT0-F1
#
_cell.length_a   1.000
_cell.length_b   1.000
_cell.length_c   1.000
_cell.angle_alpha   90.00
_cell.angle_beta   90.00
_cell.angle_gamma   90.00
#
_symmetry.space_group_name_H-M   'P 1'
#
loop_
_entity.id
_entity.type
_entity.pdbx_description
1 polymer ?
#
loop_
_entity_poly.entity_id
_entity_poly.type
_entity_poly.pdbx_seq_one_letter_code
_entity_poly.pdbx_strand_id
1 'polypeptide(L)'
;MGGISRRNFKMFKELCGEATLKNVVIVTNMWGEVSRDVGEARESELMGEDKFFKPVLDKGAQLVRYDNTPETARAILLHLVQNRPLPLRIQTELVDQGKSISETAAGAELNREMMEQIRKHEREMKELQEEMKAAIKAKDEETRKELEAETKKLQAEMSRVQTDAQRLASDYTAQKAELEEKMEAVKRAAEAEKVEQQRRIEELRRTLDENANSSSAEREHLQRQLNEAIARYNQPRGGFFSLIGRALDGWFGW
;
A
#
# COMPACT_ATOMS: atom_id res chain seq x y z
N MET A 1 -5.96 -19.83 -8.03
CA MET A 1 -6.55 -18.49 -7.84
C MET A 1 -7.68 -18.19 -8.83
N GLY A 2 -8.75 -17.52 -8.37
CA GLY A 2 -9.85 -17.00 -9.21
C GLY A 2 -9.53 -15.69 -9.95
N GLY A 3 -10.43 -15.25 -10.84
CA GLY A 3 -10.20 -14.11 -11.75
C GLY A 3 -9.84 -12.79 -11.05
N ILE A 4 -10.56 -12.41 -10.00
CA ILE A 4 -10.31 -11.18 -9.23
C ILE A 4 -8.92 -11.21 -8.60
N SER A 5 -8.53 -12.34 -8.01
CA SER A 5 -7.22 -12.51 -7.38
C SER A 5 -6.07 -12.36 -8.38
N ARG A 6 -6.25 -12.79 -9.64
CA ARG A 6 -5.25 -12.60 -10.70
C ARG A 6 -5.14 -11.13 -11.11
N ARG A 7 -6.25 -10.41 -11.21
CA ARG A 7 -6.25 -8.97 -11.51
C ARG A 7 -5.49 -8.19 -10.44
N ASN A 8 -5.80 -8.46 -9.17
CA ASN A 8 -5.13 -7.82 -8.04
C ASN A 8 -3.63 -8.13 -8.03
N PHE A 9 -3.26 -9.38 -8.34
CA PHE A 9 -1.86 -9.78 -8.41
C PHE A 9 -1.10 -9.09 -9.55
N LYS A 10 -1.73 -8.91 -10.71
CA LYS A 10 -1.14 -8.16 -11.82
C LYS A 10 -0.92 -6.69 -11.47
N MET A 11 -1.90 -6.05 -10.82
CA MET A 11 -1.75 -4.69 -10.30
C MET A 11 -0.62 -4.60 -9.26
N PHE A 12 -0.54 -5.56 -8.33
CA PHE A 12 0.54 -5.64 -7.34
C PHE A 12 1.93 -5.64 -7.99
N LYS A 13 2.12 -6.39 -9.09
CA LYS A 13 3.39 -6.37 -9.84
C LYS A 13 3.73 -4.98 -10.38
N GLU A 14 2.75 -4.25 -10.91
CA GLU A 14 2.96 -2.90 -11.43
C GLU A 14 3.24 -1.89 -10.32
N LEU A 15 2.62 -2.05 -9.14
CA LEU A 15 2.89 -1.21 -7.97
C LEU A 15 4.34 -1.37 -7.49
N CYS A 16 4.80 -2.61 -7.35
CA CYS A 16 6.14 -2.92 -6.91
C CYS A 16 7.19 -2.54 -7.97
N GLY A 17 6.98 -2.94 -9.22
CA GLY A 17 7.98 -2.94 -10.28
C GLY A 17 9.01 -4.05 -10.10
N GLU A 18 9.61 -4.50 -11.22
CA GLU A 18 10.43 -5.71 -11.24
C GLU A 18 11.63 -5.66 -10.27
N ALA A 19 12.26 -4.50 -10.11
CA ALA A 19 13.46 -4.34 -9.29
C ALA A 19 13.22 -4.59 -7.79
N THR A 20 11.98 -4.41 -7.33
CA THR A 20 11.61 -4.54 -5.91
C THR A 20 11.00 -5.90 -5.57
N LEU A 21 10.64 -6.71 -6.58
CA LEU A 21 10.01 -8.02 -6.38
C LEU A 21 10.87 -8.96 -5.51
N LYS A 22 12.20 -8.82 -5.53
CA LYS A 22 13.10 -9.56 -4.64
C LYS A 22 12.90 -9.31 -3.14
N ASN A 23 12.23 -8.20 -2.78
CA ASN A 23 11.88 -7.88 -1.39
C ASN A 23 10.46 -8.37 -1.03
N VAL A 24 9.75 -9.00 -1.95
CA VAL A 24 8.38 -9.50 -1.74
C VAL A 24 8.42 -10.90 -1.14
N VAL A 25 7.62 -11.10 -0.11
CA VAL A 25 7.34 -12.41 0.47
C VAL A 25 5.86 -12.71 0.31
N ILE A 26 5.55 -13.80 -0.37
CA ILE A 26 4.21 -14.34 -0.55
C ILE A 26 4.00 -15.39 0.53
N VAL A 27 3.00 -15.18 1.36
CA VAL A 27 2.68 -16.08 2.47
C VAL A 27 1.45 -16.90 2.12
N THR A 28 1.58 -18.22 2.11
CA THR A 28 0.45 -19.15 1.99
C THR A 28 0.00 -19.56 3.39
N ASN A 29 -1.31 -19.51 3.65
CA ASN A 29 -1.90 -19.85 4.95
C ASN A 29 -2.97 -20.95 4.78
N MET A 30 -3.75 -21.22 5.83
CA MET A 30 -4.85 -22.21 5.82
C MET A 30 -4.39 -23.65 5.52
N TRP A 31 -3.14 -23.97 5.83
CA TRP A 31 -2.57 -25.31 5.63
C TRP A 31 -3.21 -26.41 6.48
N GLY A 32 -4.01 -26.04 7.49
CA GLY A 32 -4.81 -26.97 8.29
C GLY A 32 -6.21 -27.26 7.74
N GLU A 33 -6.66 -26.55 6.69
CA GLU A 33 -8.02 -26.72 6.12
C GLU A 33 -8.10 -27.79 5.03
N VAL A 34 -6.95 -28.26 4.54
CA VAL A 34 -6.85 -29.26 3.48
C VAL A 34 -5.83 -30.32 3.84
N SER A 35 -5.91 -31.48 3.20
CA SER A 35 -4.86 -32.48 3.32
C SER A 35 -3.54 -31.94 2.75
N ARG A 36 -2.44 -32.41 3.31
CA ARG A 36 -1.10 -31.96 2.94
C ARG A 36 -0.82 -32.13 1.45
N ASP A 37 -1.16 -33.29 0.88
CA ASP A 37 -0.94 -33.57 -0.54
C ASP A 37 -1.69 -32.59 -1.46
N VAL A 38 -2.92 -32.21 -1.09
CA VAL A 38 -3.72 -31.23 -1.84
C VAL A 38 -3.13 -29.84 -1.71
N GLY A 39 -2.67 -29.46 -0.50
CA GLY A 39 -2.00 -28.18 -0.28
C GLY A 39 -0.71 -28.06 -1.10
N GLU A 40 0.13 -29.09 -1.10
CA GLU A 40 1.39 -29.13 -1.84
C GLU A 40 1.18 -29.12 -3.35
N ALA A 41 0.17 -29.84 -3.86
CA ALA A 41 -0.20 -29.78 -5.27
C ALA A 41 -0.66 -28.37 -5.70
N ARG A 42 -1.48 -27.70 -4.87
CA ARG A 42 -1.92 -26.31 -5.12
C ARG A 42 -0.76 -25.32 -5.06
N GLU A 43 0.14 -25.46 -4.10
CA GLU A 43 1.33 -24.63 -4.01
C GLU A 43 2.20 -24.79 -5.26
N SER A 44 2.40 -26.03 -5.72
CA SER A 44 3.15 -26.33 -6.94
C SER A 44 2.50 -25.67 -8.17
N GLU A 45 1.17 -25.74 -8.31
CA GLU A 45 0.44 -25.03 -9.37
C GLU A 45 0.69 -23.52 -9.31
N LEU A 46 0.58 -22.93 -8.12
CA LEU A 46 0.78 -21.49 -7.90
C LEU A 46 2.22 -21.04 -8.23
N MET A 47 3.22 -21.89 -7.97
CA MET A 47 4.63 -21.63 -8.27
C MET A 47 4.98 -21.82 -9.74
N GLY A 48 4.32 -22.77 -10.42
CA GLY A 48 4.73 -23.26 -11.74
C GLY A 48 4.14 -22.49 -12.91
N GLU A 49 3.04 -21.76 -12.73
CA GLU A 49 2.34 -21.14 -13.85
C GLU A 49 2.54 -19.62 -13.94
N ASP A 50 2.75 -19.13 -15.17
CA ASP A 50 2.92 -17.69 -15.47
C ASP A 50 1.71 -16.84 -15.10
N LYS A 51 0.53 -17.47 -14.99
CA LYS A 51 -0.72 -16.80 -14.58
C LYS A 51 -0.83 -16.60 -13.06
N PHE A 52 0.12 -17.15 -12.28
CA PHE A 52 0.17 -17.09 -10.82
C PHE A 52 1.50 -16.47 -10.34
N PHE A 53 2.22 -17.11 -9.42
CA PHE A 53 3.38 -16.52 -8.74
C PHE A 53 4.69 -16.69 -9.50
N LYS A 54 4.76 -17.59 -10.48
CA LYS A 54 5.98 -17.83 -11.26
C LYS A 54 6.71 -16.55 -11.68
N PRO A 55 6.04 -15.53 -12.27
CA PRO A 55 6.75 -14.36 -12.77
C PRO A 55 7.41 -13.50 -11.69
N VAL A 56 6.92 -13.54 -10.45
CA VAL A 56 7.53 -12.78 -9.34
C VAL A 56 8.57 -13.63 -8.60
N LEU A 57 8.36 -14.95 -8.51
CA LEU A 57 9.35 -15.88 -7.98
C LEU A 57 10.61 -15.88 -8.85
N ASP A 58 10.46 -15.86 -10.17
CA ASP A 58 11.57 -15.74 -11.13
C ASP A 58 12.35 -14.41 -10.97
N LYS A 59 11.77 -13.41 -10.30
CA LYS A 59 12.39 -12.11 -9.98
C LYS A 59 12.91 -12.02 -8.54
N GLY A 60 12.93 -13.14 -7.82
CA GLY A 60 13.50 -13.27 -6.49
C GLY A 60 12.51 -13.09 -5.34
N ALA A 61 11.21 -12.97 -5.61
CA ALA A 61 10.21 -13.04 -4.53
C ALA A 61 10.26 -14.42 -3.86
N GLN A 62 9.88 -14.49 -2.59
CA GLN A 62 9.87 -15.73 -1.84
C GLN A 62 8.45 -16.21 -1.58
N LEU A 63 8.25 -17.52 -1.59
CA LEU A 63 7.02 -18.16 -1.15
C LEU A 63 7.29 -18.88 0.17
N VAL A 64 6.51 -18.57 1.20
CA VAL A 64 6.65 -19.14 2.54
C VAL A 64 5.30 -19.63 3.06
N ARG A 65 5.32 -20.72 3.83
CA ARG A 65 4.12 -21.29 4.45
C ARG A 65 3.96 -20.72 5.86
N TYR A 66 2.75 -20.28 6.19
CA TYR A 66 2.36 -19.86 7.53
C TYR A 66 1.42 -20.92 8.13
N ASP A 67 1.87 -21.54 9.22
CA ASP A 67 1.18 -22.64 9.91
C ASP A 67 0.32 -22.16 11.09
N ASN A 68 0.02 -20.85 11.14
CA ASN A 68 -0.76 -20.21 12.20
C ASN A 68 -0.09 -20.23 13.58
N THR A 69 1.25 -20.31 13.63
CA THR A 69 2.04 -20.23 14.87
C THR A 69 2.81 -18.91 15.00
N PRO A 70 2.99 -18.39 16.23
CA PRO A 70 3.83 -17.22 16.47
C PRO A 70 5.28 -17.39 15.98
N GLU A 71 5.80 -18.61 15.99
CA GLU A 71 7.15 -18.96 15.57
C GLU A 71 7.34 -18.71 14.07
N THR A 72 6.43 -19.20 13.23
CA THR A 72 6.52 -18.97 11.78
C THR A 72 6.24 -17.52 11.42
N ALA A 73 5.32 -16.84 12.10
CA ALA A 73 5.11 -15.39 11.92
C ALA A 73 6.41 -14.61 12.19
N ARG A 74 7.09 -14.90 13.32
CA ARG A 74 8.37 -14.27 13.65
C ARG A 74 9.46 -14.55 12.61
N ALA A 75 9.55 -15.79 12.11
CA ALA A 75 10.51 -16.15 11.09
C ALA A 75 10.30 -15.36 9.78
N ILE A 76 9.03 -15.21 9.35
CA ILE A 76 8.67 -14.42 8.17
C ILE A 76 9.05 -12.93 8.36
N LEU A 77 8.74 -12.36 9.54
CA LEU A 77 9.08 -10.98 9.85
C LEU A 77 10.59 -10.74 9.90
N LEU A 78 11.35 -11.65 10.53
CA LEU A 78 12.81 -11.57 10.56
C LEU A 78 13.42 -11.57 9.15
N HIS A 79 12.83 -12.34 8.23
CA HIS A 79 13.25 -12.33 6.83
C HIS A 79 13.03 -10.95 6.18
N LEU A 80 11.88 -10.32 6.42
CA LEU A 80 11.56 -9.00 5.86
C LEU A 80 12.44 -7.88 6.43
N VAL A 81 12.75 -7.91 7.73
CA VAL A 81 13.55 -6.88 8.39
C VAL A 81 15.00 -6.85 7.86
N GLN A 82 15.51 -7.97 7.37
CA GLN A 82 16.85 -8.05 6.79
C GLN A 82 16.94 -7.47 5.37
N ASN A 83 15.81 -7.21 4.71
CA ASN A 83 15.80 -6.70 3.35
C ASN A 83 16.26 -5.24 3.28
N ARG A 84 17.02 -4.91 2.24
CA ARG A 84 17.35 -3.50 1.93
C ARG A 84 16.15 -2.85 1.27
N PRO A 85 15.58 -1.78 1.84
CA PRO A 85 14.42 -1.12 1.25
C PRO A 85 14.76 -0.54 -0.12
N LEU A 86 13.84 -0.71 -1.06
CA LEU A 86 13.91 -0.12 -2.40
C LEU A 86 12.62 0.64 -2.66
N PRO A 87 12.67 1.80 -3.33
CA PRO A 87 11.47 2.54 -3.68
C PRO A 87 10.63 1.70 -4.64
N LEU A 88 9.33 1.59 -4.35
CA LEU A 88 8.38 0.93 -5.24
C LEU A 88 8.23 1.74 -6.52
N ARG A 89 7.92 1.08 -7.65
CA ARG A 89 7.72 1.77 -8.93
C ARG A 89 6.68 2.88 -8.83
N ILE A 90 5.56 2.65 -8.13
CA ILE A 90 4.55 3.69 -7.94
C ILE A 90 5.09 4.90 -7.17
N GLN A 91 5.99 4.71 -6.21
CA GLN A 91 6.60 5.83 -5.47
C GLN A 91 7.48 6.67 -6.39
N THR A 92 8.30 6.02 -7.23
CA THR A 92 9.10 6.71 -8.23
C THR A 92 8.24 7.41 -9.28
N GLU A 93 7.15 6.79 -9.73
CA GLU A 93 6.24 7.40 -10.71
C GLU A 93 5.52 8.63 -10.14
N LEU A 94 5.05 8.57 -8.90
CA LEU A 94 4.33 9.68 -8.26
C LEU A 94 5.26 10.81 -7.83
N VAL A 95 6.38 10.48 -7.18
CA VAL A 95 7.26 11.47 -6.52
C VAL A 95 8.35 11.96 -7.47
N ASP A 96 9.10 11.05 -8.08
CA ASP A 96 10.27 11.41 -8.88
C ASP A 96 9.87 11.85 -10.30
N GLN A 97 8.82 11.23 -10.86
CA GLN A 97 8.33 11.53 -12.22
C GLN A 97 7.11 12.45 -12.24
N GLY A 98 6.51 12.77 -11.08
CA GLY A 98 5.37 13.68 -10.98
C GLY A 98 4.08 13.20 -11.67
N LYS A 99 3.93 11.90 -11.91
CA LYS A 99 2.72 11.35 -12.55
C LYS A 99 1.52 11.41 -11.61
N SER A 100 0.34 11.57 -12.17
CA SER A 100 -0.90 11.26 -11.45
C SER A 100 -1.09 9.75 -11.31
N ILE A 101 -1.89 9.28 -10.33
CA ILE A 101 -2.16 7.84 -10.14
C ILE A 101 -2.64 7.19 -11.44
N SER A 102 -3.54 7.82 -12.18
CA SER A 102 -4.09 7.28 -13.43
C SER A 102 -3.04 7.08 -14.53
N GLU A 103 -1.92 7.81 -14.46
CA GLU A 103 -0.80 7.71 -15.40
C GLU A 103 0.31 6.75 -14.92
N THR A 104 0.23 6.28 -13.68
CA THR A 104 1.12 5.21 -13.17
C THR A 104 0.85 3.91 -13.89
N ALA A 105 1.83 3.00 -13.90
CA ALA A 105 1.66 1.70 -14.53
C ALA A 105 0.53 0.88 -13.91
N ALA A 106 0.42 0.94 -12.57
CA ALA A 106 -0.66 0.29 -11.83
C ALA A 106 -2.02 0.93 -12.12
N GLY A 107 -2.09 2.26 -12.21
CA GLY A 107 -3.31 2.98 -12.58
C GLY A 107 -3.75 2.71 -14.01
N ALA A 108 -2.81 2.64 -14.96
CA ALA A 108 -3.07 2.27 -16.34
C ALA A 108 -3.60 0.83 -16.46
N GLU A 109 -3.05 -0.11 -15.68
CA GLU A 109 -3.54 -1.50 -15.62
C GLU A 109 -4.97 -1.58 -15.09
N LEU A 110 -5.26 -0.86 -13.99
CA LEU A 110 -6.60 -0.77 -13.43
C LEU A 110 -7.60 -0.15 -14.42
N ASN A 111 -7.22 0.95 -15.07
CA ASN A 111 -8.06 1.61 -16.06
C ASN A 111 -8.31 0.73 -17.28
N ARG A 112 -7.31 -0.01 -17.77
CA ARG A 112 -7.52 -0.96 -18.86
C ARG A 112 -8.55 -2.01 -18.50
N GLU A 113 -8.42 -2.62 -17.32
CA GLU A 113 -9.38 -3.63 -16.85
C GLU A 113 -10.79 -3.04 -16.71
N MET A 114 -10.93 -1.83 -16.13
CA MET A 114 -12.21 -1.14 -16.03
C MET A 114 -12.84 -0.91 -17.41
N MET A 115 -12.03 -0.44 -18.38
CA MET A 115 -12.50 -0.19 -19.74
C MET A 115 -12.86 -1.48 -20.48
N GLU A 116 -12.15 -2.58 -20.25
CA GLU A 116 -12.51 -3.90 -20.79
C GLU A 116 -13.84 -4.41 -20.22
N GLN A 117 -14.09 -4.20 -18.92
CA GLN A 117 -15.38 -4.53 -18.32
C GLN A 117 -16.50 -3.67 -18.92
N ILE A 118 -16.31 -2.35 -19.05
CA ILE A 118 -17.30 -1.45 -19.70
C ILE A 118 -17.62 -1.95 -21.11
N ARG A 119 -16.61 -2.24 -21.94
CA ARG A 119 -16.82 -2.75 -23.31
C ARG A 119 -17.51 -4.12 -23.36
N LYS A 120 -17.34 -4.96 -22.34
CA LYS A 120 -18.06 -6.24 -22.23
C LYS A 120 -19.54 -5.99 -21.96
N HIS A 121 -19.86 -5.14 -20.99
CA HIS A 121 -21.24 -4.78 -20.65
C HIS A 121 -21.93 -4.04 -21.81
N GLU A 122 -21.22 -3.16 -22.53
CA GLU A 122 -21.76 -2.49 -23.73
C GLU A 122 -22.14 -3.48 -24.85
N ARG A 123 -21.34 -4.54 -25.04
CA ARG A 123 -21.65 -5.60 -26.01
C ARG A 123 -22.86 -6.41 -25.57
N GLU A 124 -22.90 -6.82 -24.31
CA GLU A 124 -24.04 -7.57 -23.74
C GLU A 124 -25.34 -6.75 -23.83
N MET A 125 -25.29 -5.44 -23.57
CA MET A 125 -26.43 -4.54 -23.77
C MET A 125 -26.90 -4.49 -25.22
N LYS A 126 -25.97 -4.46 -26.18
CA LYS A 126 -26.31 -4.44 -27.61
C LYS A 126 -26.96 -5.75 -28.05
N GLU A 127 -26.44 -6.89 -27.60
CA GLU A 127 -27.00 -8.22 -27.86
C GLU A 127 -28.41 -8.34 -27.29
N LEU A 128 -28.61 -7.97 -26.02
CA LEU A 128 -29.93 -7.94 -25.38
C LEU A 128 -30.92 -7.03 -26.12
N GLN A 129 -30.47 -5.87 -26.61
CA GLN A 129 -31.32 -4.97 -27.40
C GLN A 129 -31.74 -5.58 -28.76
N GLU A 130 -30.86 -6.34 -29.40
CA GLU A 130 -31.15 -7.04 -30.66
C GLU A 130 -32.14 -8.20 -30.43
N GLU A 131 -31.94 -8.98 -29.37
CA GLU A 131 -32.87 -10.03 -28.93
C GLU A 131 -34.25 -9.44 -28.59
N MET A 132 -34.29 -8.29 -27.92
CA MET A 132 -35.55 -7.63 -27.57
C MET A 132 -36.31 -7.17 -28.81
N LYS A 133 -35.61 -6.65 -29.83
CA LYS A 133 -36.21 -6.31 -31.13
C LYS A 133 -36.76 -7.56 -31.84
N ALA A 134 -36.05 -8.69 -31.76
CA ALA A 134 -36.51 -9.95 -32.32
C ALA A 134 -37.76 -10.48 -31.61
N ALA A 135 -37.82 -10.42 -30.28
CA ALA A 135 -38.97 -10.81 -29.48
C ALA A 135 -40.21 -9.94 -29.78
N ILE A 136 -40.03 -8.61 -29.91
CA ILE A 136 -41.10 -7.68 -30.35
C ILE A 136 -41.65 -8.09 -31.72
N LYS A 137 -40.77 -8.43 -32.67
CA LYS A 137 -41.15 -8.88 -34.01
C LYS A 137 -41.89 -10.23 -33.98
N ALA A 138 -41.52 -11.11 -33.05
CA ALA A 138 -42.16 -12.41 -32.83
C ALA A 138 -43.47 -12.33 -32.01
N LYS A 139 -43.84 -11.15 -31.49
CA LYS A 139 -44.96 -10.94 -30.56
C LYS A 139 -44.87 -11.78 -29.28
N ASP A 140 -43.64 -12.06 -28.84
CA ASP A 140 -43.40 -12.76 -27.59
C ASP A 140 -43.30 -11.73 -26.45
N GLU A 141 -44.41 -11.55 -25.75
CA GLU A 141 -44.53 -10.61 -24.63
C GLU A 141 -43.84 -11.08 -23.34
N GLU A 142 -43.63 -12.38 -23.17
CA GLU A 142 -42.96 -12.95 -22.00
C GLU A 142 -41.45 -12.69 -22.10
N THR A 143 -40.85 -13.09 -23.22
CA THR A 143 -39.43 -12.83 -23.51
C THR A 143 -39.10 -11.33 -23.55
N ARG A 144 -40.02 -10.50 -24.06
CA ARG A 144 -39.84 -9.02 -24.04
C ARG A 144 -39.72 -8.48 -22.62
N LYS A 145 -40.59 -8.92 -21.69
CA LYS A 145 -40.58 -8.44 -20.30
C LYS A 145 -39.32 -8.90 -19.55
N GLU A 146 -38.86 -10.12 -19.79
CA GLU A 146 -37.61 -10.62 -19.19
C GLU A 146 -36.39 -9.82 -19.67
N LEU A 147 -36.29 -9.56 -20.99
CA LEU A 147 -35.21 -8.76 -21.57
C LEU A 147 -35.24 -7.30 -21.10
N GLU A 148 -36.42 -6.69 -20.94
CA GLU A 148 -36.56 -5.34 -20.35
C GLU A 148 -36.10 -5.29 -18.88
N ALA A 149 -36.35 -6.35 -18.11
CA ALA A 149 -35.90 -6.43 -16.72
C ALA A 149 -34.38 -6.55 -16.63
N GLU A 150 -33.76 -7.41 -17.44
CA GLU A 150 -32.30 -7.57 -17.46
C GLU A 150 -31.58 -6.33 -18.01
N THR A 151 -32.08 -5.68 -19.07
CA THR A 151 -31.50 -4.40 -19.54
C THR A 151 -31.58 -3.30 -18.47
N LYS A 152 -32.70 -3.16 -17.76
CA LYS A 152 -32.81 -2.19 -16.65
C LYS A 152 -31.82 -2.49 -15.52
N LYS A 153 -31.67 -3.76 -15.17
CA LYS A 153 -30.75 -4.20 -14.12
C LYS A 153 -29.30 -3.92 -14.49
N LEU A 154 -28.89 -4.27 -15.71
CA LEU A 154 -27.54 -4.02 -16.22
C LEU A 154 -27.24 -2.51 -16.31
N GLN A 155 -28.22 -1.72 -16.74
CA GLN A 155 -28.10 -0.26 -16.80
C GLN A 155 -27.99 0.39 -15.41
N ALA A 156 -28.70 -0.14 -14.42
CA ALA A 156 -28.57 0.28 -13.02
C ALA A 156 -27.19 -0.08 -12.45
N GLU A 157 -26.66 -1.26 -12.79
CA GLU A 157 -25.32 -1.71 -12.38
C GLU A 157 -24.22 -0.82 -12.98
N MET A 158 -24.28 -0.50 -14.27
CA MET A 158 -23.35 0.43 -14.91
C MET A 158 -23.37 1.83 -14.27
N SER A 159 -24.56 2.36 -13.99
CA SER A 159 -24.70 3.67 -13.33
C SER A 159 -24.11 3.68 -11.92
N ARG A 160 -24.29 2.57 -11.17
CA ARG A 160 -23.66 2.37 -9.86
C ARG A 160 -22.14 2.36 -9.96
N VAL A 161 -21.58 1.54 -10.85
CA VAL A 161 -20.12 1.43 -11.04
C VAL A 161 -19.52 2.78 -11.42
N GLN A 162 -20.19 3.55 -12.29
CA GLN A 162 -19.72 4.88 -12.69
C GLN A 162 -19.76 5.89 -11.54
N THR A 163 -20.82 5.86 -10.72
CA THR A 163 -20.95 6.71 -9.54
C THR A 163 -19.90 6.37 -8.49
N ASP A 164 -19.68 5.08 -8.24
CA ASP A 164 -18.68 4.59 -7.30
C ASP A 164 -17.26 4.97 -7.74
N ALA A 165 -16.96 4.89 -9.05
CA ALA A 165 -15.68 5.34 -9.60
C ALA A 165 -15.45 6.86 -9.40
N GLN A 166 -16.47 7.68 -9.64
CA GLN A 166 -16.40 9.13 -9.40
C GLN A 166 -16.22 9.46 -7.92
N ARG A 167 -16.96 8.77 -7.05
CA ARG A 167 -16.85 8.93 -5.59
C ARG A 167 -15.46 8.57 -5.09
N LEU A 168 -14.93 7.43 -5.52
CA LEU A 168 -13.60 6.98 -5.13
C LEU A 168 -12.51 7.99 -5.55
N ALA A 169 -12.64 8.60 -6.73
CA ALA A 169 -11.73 9.64 -7.18
C ALA A 169 -11.80 10.91 -6.29
N SER A 170 -13.01 11.34 -5.92
CA SER A 170 -13.23 12.49 -5.03
C SER A 170 -12.69 12.22 -3.61
N ASP A 171 -13.04 11.08 -3.03
CA ASP A 171 -12.60 10.68 -1.69
C ASP A 171 -11.07 10.60 -1.63
N TYR A 172 -10.43 10.09 -2.70
CA TYR A 172 -8.97 10.07 -2.80
C TYR A 172 -8.35 11.47 -2.80
N THR A 173 -8.91 12.43 -3.54
CA THR A 173 -8.39 13.81 -3.54
C THR A 173 -8.47 14.46 -2.17
N ALA A 174 -9.55 14.21 -1.43
CA ALA A 174 -9.71 14.70 -0.06
C ALA A 174 -8.70 14.04 0.90
N GLN A 175 -8.55 12.72 0.84
CA GLN A 175 -7.59 11.97 1.67
C GLN A 175 -6.14 12.39 1.39
N LYS A 176 -5.78 12.64 0.13
CA LYS A 176 -4.45 13.13 -0.24
C LYS A 176 -4.17 14.50 0.40
N ALA A 177 -5.10 15.44 0.30
CA ALA A 177 -4.94 16.77 0.89
C ALA A 177 -4.81 16.70 2.42
N GLU A 178 -5.63 15.86 3.07
CA GLU A 178 -5.55 15.64 4.52
C GLU A 178 -4.19 15.04 4.93
N LEU A 179 -3.68 14.07 4.18
CA LEU A 179 -2.38 13.46 4.44
C LEU A 179 -1.23 14.45 4.24
N GLU A 180 -1.27 15.28 3.19
CA GLU A 180 -0.28 16.32 2.93
C GLU A 180 -0.25 17.37 4.05
N GLU A 181 -1.41 17.82 4.52
CA GLU A 181 -1.53 18.75 5.65
C GLU A 181 -0.92 18.16 6.93
N LYS A 182 -1.26 16.90 7.23
CA LYS A 182 -0.70 16.17 8.37
C LYS A 182 0.80 15.97 8.26
N MET A 183 1.31 15.65 7.07
CA MET A 183 2.75 15.51 6.83
C MET A 183 3.49 16.82 7.05
N GLU A 184 2.95 17.93 6.57
CA GLU A 184 3.54 19.26 6.82
C GLU A 184 3.50 19.63 8.30
N ALA A 185 2.44 19.29 9.03
CA ALA A 185 2.38 19.48 10.48
C ALA A 185 3.48 18.67 11.21
N VAL A 186 3.67 17.40 10.84
CA VAL A 186 4.75 16.55 11.40
C VAL A 186 6.13 17.13 11.09
N LYS A 187 6.35 17.60 9.87
CA LYS A 187 7.61 18.22 9.46
C LYS A 187 7.91 19.48 10.27
N ARG A 188 6.91 20.37 10.42
CA ARG A 188 7.03 21.58 11.24
C ARG A 188 7.31 21.26 12.71
N ALA A 189 6.63 20.26 13.27
CA ALA A 189 6.88 19.82 14.65
C ALA A 189 8.30 19.28 14.82
N ALA A 190 8.80 18.48 13.87
CA ALA A 190 10.16 17.96 13.90
C ALA A 190 11.22 19.07 13.75
N GLU A 191 10.97 20.09 12.93
CA GLU A 191 11.83 21.27 12.81
C GLU A 191 11.82 22.11 14.08
N ALA A 192 10.66 22.34 14.69
CA ALA A 192 10.54 23.05 15.95
C ALA A 192 11.27 22.33 17.11
N GLU A 193 11.12 21.01 17.22
CA GLU A 193 11.83 20.20 18.22
C GLU A 193 13.35 20.29 18.02
N LYS A 194 13.83 20.27 16.77
CA LYS A 194 15.27 20.44 16.48
C LYS A 194 15.79 21.81 16.91
N VAL A 195 15.03 22.87 16.65
CA VAL A 195 15.39 24.25 17.06
C VAL A 195 15.42 24.35 18.58
N GLU A 196 14.45 23.77 19.28
CA GLU A 196 14.41 23.75 20.75
C GLU A 196 15.60 22.98 21.34
N GLN A 197 15.92 21.81 20.78
CA GLN A 197 17.08 21.03 21.20
C GLN A 197 18.40 21.78 20.97
N GLN A 198 18.54 22.50 19.84
CA GLN A 198 19.72 23.34 19.58
C GLN A 198 19.84 24.48 20.59
N ARG A 199 18.75 25.20 20.87
CA ARG A 199 18.74 26.26 21.89
C ARG A 199 19.15 25.73 23.26
N ARG A 200 18.64 24.56 23.65
CA ARG A 200 18.98 23.93 24.95
C ARG A 200 20.46 23.58 25.06
N ILE A 201 21.07 23.10 23.97
CA ILE A 201 22.52 22.83 23.93
C ILE A 201 23.31 24.12 24.05
N GLU A 202 22.88 25.19 23.37
CA GLU A 202 23.55 26.49 23.39
C GLU A 202 23.46 27.17 24.76
N GLU A 203 22.32 27.10 25.43
CA GLU A 203 22.14 27.56 26.81
C GLU A 203 23.05 26.81 27.79
N LEU A 204 23.09 25.47 27.73
CA LEU A 204 23.97 24.66 28.58
C LEU A 204 25.44 24.99 28.37
N ARG A 205 25.86 25.26 27.12
CA ARG A 205 27.22 25.74 26.82
C ARG A 205 27.49 27.09 27.46
N ARG A 206 26.58 28.04 27.31
CA ARG A 206 26.72 29.38 27.90
C ARG A 206 26.81 29.32 29.42
N THR A 207 25.98 28.51 30.07
CA THR A 207 26.01 28.31 31.53
C THR A 207 27.30 27.66 32.01
N LEU A 208 27.91 26.76 31.23
CA LEU A 208 29.23 26.19 31.52
C LEU A 208 30.34 27.23 31.45
N ASP A 209 30.29 28.13 30.45
CA ASP A 209 31.26 29.20 30.27
C ASP A 209 31.14 30.28 31.36
N GLU A 210 29.92 30.66 31.73
CA GLU A 210 29.63 31.64 32.79
C GLU A 210 30.03 31.12 34.19
N ASN A 211 29.87 29.81 34.44
CA ASN A 211 30.20 29.17 35.72
C ASN A 211 31.64 28.64 35.78
N ALA A 212 32.59 29.26 35.06
CA ALA A 212 33.99 28.83 35.02
C ALA A 212 34.69 28.75 36.41
N ASN A 213 34.22 29.55 37.38
CA ASN A 213 34.76 29.65 38.75
C ASN A 213 33.93 28.90 39.82
N SER A 214 32.91 28.13 39.42
CA SER A 214 32.05 27.35 40.32
C SER A 214 32.75 26.08 40.84
N SER A 215 32.14 25.42 41.84
CA SER A 215 32.67 24.15 42.40
C SER A 215 32.89 23.11 41.31
N SER A 216 34.01 22.36 41.39
CA SER A 216 34.34 21.28 40.44
C SER A 216 33.18 20.29 40.25
N ALA A 217 32.42 20.02 41.31
CA ALA A 217 31.26 19.10 41.27
C ALA A 217 30.08 19.65 40.45
N GLU A 218 29.85 20.96 40.48
CA GLU A 218 28.76 21.63 39.76
C GLU A 218 29.08 21.72 38.25
N ARG A 219 30.34 22.02 37.95
CA ARG A 219 30.87 22.00 36.58
C ARG A 219 30.79 20.60 35.96
N GLU A 220 31.19 19.55 36.68
CA GLU A 220 31.07 18.16 36.21
C GLU A 220 29.63 17.72 35.98
N HIS A 221 28.68 18.24 36.78
CA HIS A 221 27.26 17.97 36.59
C HIS A 221 26.72 18.62 35.31
N LEU A 222 27.02 19.90 35.09
CA LEU A 222 26.62 20.62 33.86
C LEU A 222 27.28 20.02 32.61
N GLN A 223 28.55 19.59 32.71
CA GLN A 223 29.27 18.92 31.63
C GLN A 223 28.59 17.59 31.24
N ARG A 224 28.13 16.82 32.24
CA ARG A 224 27.36 15.58 31.98
C ARG A 224 26.04 15.87 31.29
N GLN A 225 25.29 16.87 31.73
CA GLN A 225 24.03 17.26 31.10
C GLN A 225 24.23 17.73 29.65
N LEU A 226 25.29 18.49 29.36
CA LEU A 226 25.63 18.90 28.01
C LEU A 226 25.98 17.70 27.12
N ASN A 227 26.81 16.77 27.62
CA ASN A 227 27.17 15.56 26.88
C ASN A 227 25.95 14.67 26.60
N GLU A 228 25.03 14.55 27.55
CA GLU A 228 23.76 13.84 27.36
C GLU A 228 22.86 14.53 26.33
N ALA A 229 22.76 15.86 26.37
CA ALA A 229 21.96 16.63 25.40
C ALA A 229 22.54 16.51 23.97
N ILE A 230 23.86 16.59 23.81
CA ILE A 230 24.55 16.37 22.53
C ILE A 230 24.39 14.93 22.05
N ALA A 231 24.48 13.94 22.94
CA ALA A 231 24.27 12.54 22.59
C ALA A 231 22.83 12.27 22.11
N ARG A 232 21.83 12.91 22.72
CA ARG A 232 20.42 12.83 22.27
C ARG A 232 20.20 13.52 20.93
N TYR A 233 20.87 14.64 20.68
CA TYR A 233 20.81 15.36 19.40
C TYR A 233 21.49 14.59 18.25
N ASN A 234 22.63 13.95 18.54
CA ASN A 234 23.40 13.16 17.57
C ASN A 234 22.91 11.71 17.41
N GLN A 235 21.98 11.25 18.25
CA GLN A 235 21.40 9.93 18.06
C GLN A 235 20.71 9.87 16.69
N PRO A 236 21.08 8.90 15.82
CA PRO A 236 20.37 8.69 14.58
C PRO A 236 18.98 8.17 14.94
N ARG A 237 18.01 9.09 15.08
CA ARG A 237 16.60 8.72 14.99
C ARG A 237 16.45 8.14 13.59
N GLY A 238 16.12 6.85 13.51
CA GLY A 238 16.08 6.09 12.25
C GLY A 238 15.44 6.93 11.14
N GLY A 239 16.01 6.86 9.93
CA GLY A 239 15.64 7.74 8.82
C GLY A 239 14.13 7.84 8.60
N PHE A 240 13.67 8.94 8.00
CA PHE A 240 12.29 9.33 7.62
C PHE A 240 11.14 8.31 7.91
N PHE A 241 11.27 7.06 7.47
CA PHE A 241 10.38 5.94 7.77
C PHE A 241 10.24 5.54 9.25
N SER A 242 11.21 5.77 10.15
CA SER A 242 11.06 5.47 11.59
C SER A 242 10.25 6.53 12.34
N LEU A 243 10.30 7.78 11.83
CA LEU A 243 9.45 8.88 12.29
C LEU A 243 8.00 8.65 11.84
N ILE A 244 7.82 8.18 10.61
CA ILE A 244 6.52 7.71 10.11
C ILE A 244 6.04 6.50 10.93
N GLY A 245 6.90 5.54 11.23
CA GLY A 245 6.56 4.37 12.07
C GLY A 245 6.01 4.76 13.45
N ARG A 246 6.68 5.68 14.17
CA ARG A 246 6.19 6.17 15.48
C ARG A 246 4.90 6.99 15.38
N ALA A 247 4.73 7.75 14.29
CA ALA A 247 3.49 8.49 14.06
C ALA A 247 2.31 7.56 13.71
N LEU A 248 2.58 6.47 12.98
CA LEU A 248 1.62 5.41 12.67
C LEU A 248 1.26 4.57 13.90
N ASP A 249 2.23 4.24 14.76
CA ASP A 249 2.00 3.53 16.03
C ASP A 249 1.08 4.32 16.96
N GLY A 250 1.26 5.65 17.03
CA GLY A 250 0.35 6.55 17.74
C GLY A 250 -1.05 6.70 17.11
N TRP A 251 -1.20 6.38 15.82
CA TRP A 251 -2.48 6.44 15.10
C TRP A 251 -3.28 5.14 15.15
N PHE A 252 -2.63 3.99 15.24
CA PHE A 252 -3.30 2.68 15.21
C PHE A 252 -3.40 1.98 16.57
N GLY A 253 -2.88 2.58 17.65
CA GLY A 253 -3.19 2.19 19.02
C GLY A 253 -2.94 0.71 19.31
N TRP A 254 -1.68 0.28 19.16
CA TRP A 254 -1.17 -0.94 19.79
C TRP A 254 -0.28 -0.57 20.96
#